data_AF-A0A7S3KFI3-F1
#
_entry.id   AF-A0A7S3KFI3-F1
#
_cell.length_a   1.000
_cell.length_b   1.000
_cell.length_c   1.000
_cell.angle_alpha   90.00
_cell.angle_beta   90.00
_cell.angle_gamma   90.00
#
_symmetry.space_group_name_H-M   'P 1'
#
loop_
_entity.id
_entity.type
_entity.pdbx_description
1 polymer ?
#
loop_
_entity_poly.entity_id
_entity_poly.type
_entity_poly.pdbx_seq_one_letter_code
_entity_poly.pdbx_strand_id
1 'polypeptide(L)'
;MNEQGIIYKLSLPDGESNNVNGEIMHMNKLSNVEGDNIEFINYRQLKKKNEESIELRKKLQASCSSCIIVHDKHSPKDLFSIAQEFLQYSCYVAVHSQFMHPLAELEKYLNDMGLAVMIRLEELFTREYQVLPLRTHPHMVTTHSSGYILSFITIEAGR
;
A
#
# COMPACT_ATOMS: atom_id res chain seq x y z
N MET A 1 25.16 35.13 29.98
CA MET A 1 24.98 35.24 28.51
C MET A 1 23.80 34.36 28.17
N ASN A 2 22.66 34.97 27.88
CA ASN A 2 21.37 34.30 27.72
C ASN A 2 21.23 33.81 26.29
N GLU A 3 21.26 32.51 26.06
CA GLU A 3 20.91 31.92 24.77
C GLU A 3 19.38 31.87 24.65
N GLN A 4 18.78 32.92 24.09
CA GLN A 4 17.36 32.93 23.73
C GLN A 4 17.17 32.14 22.42
N GLY A 5 16.82 30.87 22.52
CA GLY A 5 16.36 30.08 21.39
C GLY A 5 14.96 30.53 20.95
N ILE A 6 14.77 30.85 19.67
CA ILE A 6 13.47 31.23 19.10
C ILE A 6 12.77 29.96 18.62
N ILE A 7 11.61 29.63 19.19
CA ILE A 7 10.76 28.51 18.76
C ILE A 7 9.57 29.06 17.97
N TYR A 8 9.19 28.33 16.92
CA TYR A 8 8.06 28.61 16.06
C TYR A 8 6.99 27.51 16.23
N LYS A 9 5.71 27.90 16.31
CA LYS A 9 4.59 26.96 16.40
C LYS A 9 3.94 26.76 15.02
N LEU A 10 3.79 25.50 14.61
CA LEU A 10 2.96 25.10 13.47
C LEU A 10 1.49 25.06 13.93
N SER A 11 0.65 25.94 13.40
CA SER A 11 -0.80 25.86 13.53
C SER A 11 -1.41 25.53 12.17
N LEU A 12 -2.25 24.50 12.11
CA LEU A 12 -3.17 24.29 11.00
C LEU A 12 -4.27 25.37 11.08
N PRO A 13 -4.60 26.07 9.99
CA PRO A 13 -5.66 27.08 10.02
C PRO A 13 -7.01 26.42 10.24
N ASP A 14 -7.80 26.98 11.15
CA ASP A 14 -9.19 26.59 11.39
C ASP A 14 -10.03 26.96 10.16
N GLY A 15 -10.62 25.96 9.50
CA GLY A 15 -11.82 26.09 8.68
C GLY A 15 -11.70 26.66 7.26
N GLU A 16 -11.99 25.79 6.29
CA GLU A 16 -12.58 26.05 4.97
C GLU A 16 -11.95 27.12 4.05
N SER A 17 -11.10 26.68 3.11
CA SER A 17 -11.31 26.98 1.68
C SER A 17 -10.44 26.10 0.78
N ASN A 18 -11.04 25.65 -0.33
CA ASN A 18 -10.41 24.88 -1.39
C ASN A 18 -9.28 25.67 -2.06
N ASN A 19 -8.03 25.17 -2.05
CA ASN A 19 -7.10 25.43 -3.16
C ASN A 19 -5.94 24.42 -3.27
N VAL A 20 -5.57 24.11 -4.51
CA VAL A 20 -4.77 22.97 -4.99
C VAL A 20 -3.25 23.27 -4.97
N ASN A 21 -2.78 24.23 -4.17
CA ASN A 21 -1.37 24.59 -4.17
C ASN A 21 -0.81 24.53 -2.74
N GLY A 22 0.19 23.68 -2.55
CA GLY A 22 0.79 23.34 -1.26
C GLY A 22 0.85 24.53 -0.29
N GLU A 23 0.00 24.47 0.74
CA GLU A 23 -0.10 25.52 1.74
C GLU A 23 1.21 25.56 2.55
N ILE A 24 1.91 26.69 2.44
CA ILE A 24 3.10 27.00 3.24
C ILE A 24 2.64 27.27 4.67
N MET A 25 3.09 26.44 5.62
CA MET A 25 2.77 26.61 7.04
C MET A 25 3.37 27.92 7.58
N HIS A 26 2.52 28.81 8.10
CA HIS A 26 2.93 30.05 8.74
C HIS A 26 3.46 29.78 10.15
N MET A 27 4.66 30.30 10.45
CA MET A 27 5.37 30.08 11.71
C MET A 27 5.18 31.27 12.65
N ASN A 28 4.41 31.10 13.74
CA ASN A 28 4.21 32.14 14.75
C ASN A 28 5.09 31.90 16.00
N LYS A 29 5.72 32.97 16.49
CA LYS A 29 6.66 33.00 17.62
C LYS A 29 5.90 33.02 18.95
N LEU A 30 6.10 32.02 19.81
CA LEU A 30 5.54 31.97 21.18
C LEU A 30 6.69 31.74 22.17
N SER A 31 6.63 32.45 23.31
CA SER A 31 7.67 32.48 24.34
C SER A 31 7.61 31.28 25.30
N ASN A 32 8.77 30.62 25.47
CA ASN A 32 9.33 29.84 26.58
C ASN A 32 8.42 28.96 27.47
N VAL A 33 8.55 27.63 27.36
CA VAL A 33 8.21 26.65 28.42
C VAL A 33 9.13 25.42 28.33
N GLU A 34 9.65 24.96 29.48
CA GLU A 34 10.72 23.96 29.70
C GLU A 34 10.47 22.50 29.21
N GLY A 35 9.64 22.29 28.17
CA GLY A 35 9.35 20.99 27.54
C GLY A 35 10.14 20.68 26.26
N ASP A 36 11.15 21.49 25.95
CA ASP A 36 11.64 21.77 24.59
C ASP A 36 12.21 20.55 23.84
N ASN A 37 12.90 19.61 24.50
CA ASN A 37 13.59 18.54 23.77
C ASN A 37 12.65 17.52 23.11
N ILE A 38 11.50 17.23 23.73
CA ILE A 38 10.55 16.23 23.23
C ILE A 38 9.75 16.78 22.05
N GLU A 39 9.35 18.06 22.11
CA GLU A 39 8.61 18.72 21.03
C GLU A 39 9.46 18.89 19.76
N PHE A 40 10.75 19.24 19.89
CA PHE A 40 11.66 19.35 18.74
C PHE A 40 11.93 17.99 18.07
N ILE A 41 12.07 16.92 18.84
CA ILE A 41 12.24 15.56 18.32
C ILE A 41 10.99 15.13 17.55
N ASN A 42 9.80 15.35 18.13
CA ASN A 42 8.53 15.07 17.47
C ASN A 42 8.35 15.87 16.17
N TYR A 43 8.71 17.16 16.16
CA TYR A 43 8.64 17.99 14.96
C TYR A 43 9.55 17.49 13.84
N ARG A 44 10.81 17.12 14.13
CA ARG A 44 11.71 16.54 13.13
C ARG A 44 11.19 15.21 12.59
N GLN A 45 10.63 14.36 13.45
CA GLN A 45 10.03 13.08 13.04
C GLN A 45 8.81 13.30 12.14
N LEU A 46 7.94 14.25 12.50
CA LEU A 46 6.76 14.61 11.70
C LEU A 46 7.15 15.20 10.36
N LYS A 47 8.13 16.12 10.32
CA LYS A 47 8.61 16.73 9.08
C LYS A 47 9.23 15.67 8.16
N LYS A 48 10.06 14.79 8.70
CA LYS A 48 10.69 13.69 7.95
C LYS A 48 9.64 12.71 7.40
N LYS A 49 8.66 12.32 8.22
CA LYS A 49 7.53 11.49 7.80
C LYS A 49 6.71 12.15 6.67
N ASN A 50 6.54 13.47 6.73
CA ASN A 50 5.81 14.23 5.72
C ASN A 50 6.60 14.39 4.42
N GLU A 51 7.91 14.60 4.50
CA GLU A 51 8.80 14.63 3.34
C GLU A 51 8.83 13.25 2.64
N GLU A 52 8.90 12.16 3.40
CA GLU A 52 8.84 10.78 2.90
C GLU A 52 7.51 10.49 2.20
N SER A 53 6.36 10.90 2.77
CA SER A 53 5.05 10.69 2.15
C SER A 53 4.86 11.53 0.88
N ILE A 54 5.40 12.74 0.82
CA ILE A 54 5.39 13.57 -0.40
C ILE A 54 6.22 12.92 -1.51
N GLU A 55 7.41 12.42 -1.19
CA GLU A 55 8.26 11.73 -2.16
C GLU A 55 7.61 10.44 -2.67
N LEU A 56 6.99 9.68 -1.77
CA LEU A 56 6.32 8.44 -2.08
C LEU A 56 5.09 8.67 -2.98
N ARG A 57 4.32 9.75 -2.74
CA ARG A 57 3.22 10.18 -3.63
C ARG A 57 3.72 10.57 -5.03
N LYS A 58 4.87 11.26 -5.13
CA LYS A 58 5.48 11.58 -6.43
C LYS A 58 5.91 10.32 -7.18
N LYS A 59 6.42 9.31 -6.47
CA LYS A 59 6.77 8.01 -7.06
C LYS A 59 5.53 7.23 -7.51
N LEU A 60 4.44 7.27 -6.73
CA LEU A 60 3.15 6.65 -7.07
C LEU A 60 2.39 7.39 -8.18
N GLN A 61 2.67 8.67 -8.42
CA GLN A 61 2.15 9.40 -9.58
C GLN A 61 2.68 8.83 -10.91
N ALA A 62 3.81 8.11 -10.90
CA ALA A 62 4.22 7.33 -12.06
C ALA A 62 3.31 6.10 -12.18
N SER A 63 2.66 5.94 -13.33
CA SER A 63 1.73 4.84 -13.57
C SER A 63 2.44 3.49 -13.54
N CYS A 64 1.99 2.58 -12.68
CA CYS A 64 2.58 1.25 -12.54
C CYS A 64 2.12 0.31 -13.69
N SER A 65 3.08 -0.35 -14.35
CA SER A 65 2.82 -1.33 -15.41
C SER A 65 2.57 -2.76 -14.90
N SER A 66 2.91 -3.03 -13.63
CA SER A 66 2.64 -4.32 -12.96
C SER A 66 2.37 -4.10 -11.48
N CYS A 67 1.50 -4.92 -10.87
CA CYS A 67 1.19 -4.84 -9.45
C CYS A 67 1.03 -6.23 -8.82
N ILE A 68 1.53 -6.38 -7.60
CA ILE A 68 1.32 -7.57 -6.77
C ILE A 68 0.67 -7.11 -5.47
N ILE A 69 -0.45 -7.73 -5.14
CA ILE A 69 -1.19 -7.47 -3.90
C ILE A 69 -1.14 -8.75 -3.05
N VAL A 70 -0.57 -8.63 -1.86
CA VAL A 70 -0.61 -9.69 -0.84
C VAL A 70 -1.40 -9.15 0.33
N HIS A 71 -2.43 -9.88 0.73
CA HIS A 71 -3.31 -9.46 1.82
C HIS A 71 -3.44 -10.56 2.88
N ASP A 72 -3.73 -10.14 4.11
CA ASP A 72 -3.99 -11.03 5.24
C ASP A 72 -5.39 -10.73 5.80
N LYS A 73 -5.52 -9.64 6.58
CA LYS A 73 -6.76 -9.29 7.30
C LYS A 73 -7.71 -8.37 6.53
N HIS A 74 -7.22 -7.74 5.48
CA HIS A 74 -8.00 -6.79 4.68
C HIS A 74 -8.65 -7.49 3.49
N SER A 75 -9.81 -6.98 3.05
CA SER A 75 -10.45 -7.48 1.83
C SER A 75 -9.58 -7.13 0.62
N PRO A 76 -9.31 -8.09 -0.29
CA PRO A 76 -8.52 -7.84 -1.49
C PRO A 76 -9.21 -6.82 -2.41
N LYS A 77 -10.54 -6.73 -2.36
CA LYS A 77 -11.33 -5.76 -3.11
C LYS A 77 -11.05 -4.31 -2.69
N ASP A 78 -10.99 -4.06 -1.38
CA ASP A 78 -10.74 -2.70 -0.86
C ASP A 78 -9.31 -2.26 -1.22
N LEU A 79 -8.34 -3.17 -1.08
CA LEU A 79 -6.96 -2.92 -1.48
C LEU A 79 -6.84 -2.67 -2.98
N PHE A 80 -7.53 -3.46 -3.80
CA PHE A 80 -7.56 -3.25 -5.24
C PHE A 80 -8.17 -1.90 -5.61
N SER A 81 -9.24 -1.47 -4.95
CA SER A 81 -9.89 -0.19 -5.20
C SER A 81 -8.94 0.99 -4.96
N ILE A 82 -8.11 0.91 -3.92
CA ILE A 82 -7.07 1.91 -3.64
C ILE A 82 -5.93 1.80 -4.67
N ALA A 83 -5.50 0.58 -4.99
CA ALA A 83 -4.40 0.35 -5.93
C ALA A 83 -4.74 0.85 -7.34
N GLN A 84 -6.00 0.72 -7.77
CA GLN A 84 -6.48 1.10 -9.09
C GLN A 84 -6.17 2.56 -9.45
N GLU A 85 -6.09 3.47 -8.47
CA GLU A 85 -5.72 4.88 -8.70
C GLU A 85 -4.29 5.05 -9.24
N PHE A 86 -3.43 4.06 -9.05
CA PHE A 86 -2.01 4.09 -9.42
C PHE A 86 -1.65 3.14 -10.57
N LEU A 87 -2.61 2.33 -11.05
CA LEU A 87 -2.38 1.36 -12.12
C LEU A 87 -2.58 1.98 -13.49
N GLN A 88 -1.66 1.69 -14.41
CA GLN A 88 -1.90 1.97 -15.82
C GLN A 88 -2.96 1.01 -16.39
N TYR A 89 -3.61 1.40 -17.49
CA TYR A 89 -4.30 0.42 -18.33
C TYR A 89 -3.32 -0.58 -18.93
N SER A 90 -3.79 -1.79 -19.20
CA SER A 90 -2.96 -2.92 -19.63
C SER A 90 -1.89 -3.32 -18.59
N CYS A 91 -2.16 -3.07 -17.30
CA CYS A 91 -1.28 -3.46 -16.20
C CYS A 91 -1.58 -4.90 -15.77
N TYR A 92 -0.52 -5.68 -15.56
CA TYR A 92 -0.63 -7.04 -15.04
C TYR A 92 -0.74 -7.01 -13.52
N VAL A 93 -1.80 -7.62 -12.97
CA VAL A 93 -2.05 -7.66 -11.54
C VAL A 93 -2.14 -9.10 -11.07
N ALA A 94 -1.47 -9.40 -9.95
CA ALA A 94 -1.59 -10.67 -9.25
C ALA A 94 -1.95 -10.42 -7.78
N VAL A 95 -2.99 -11.10 -7.30
CA VAL A 95 -3.48 -10.99 -5.92
C VAL A 95 -3.38 -12.35 -5.26
N HIS A 96 -2.63 -12.44 -4.16
CA HIS A 96 -2.51 -13.68 -3.38
C HIS A 96 -3.40 -13.64 -2.14
N SER A 97 -4.02 -14.77 -1.83
CA SER A 97 -4.78 -14.98 -0.59
C SER A 97 -4.58 -16.38 -0.04
N GLN A 98 -4.65 -16.52 1.29
CA GLN A 98 -4.67 -17.84 1.94
C GLN A 98 -5.97 -18.61 1.65
N PHE A 99 -7.08 -17.91 1.44
CA PHE A 99 -8.40 -18.51 1.23
C PHE A 99 -8.92 -18.20 -0.17
N MET A 100 -9.67 -19.12 -0.76
CA MET A 100 -10.25 -18.95 -2.10
C MET A 100 -11.37 -17.89 -2.12
N HIS A 101 -12.16 -17.83 -1.05
CA HIS A 101 -13.38 -17.02 -1.00
C HIS A 101 -13.16 -15.51 -1.27
N PRO A 102 -12.18 -14.82 -0.64
CA PRO A 102 -11.92 -13.41 -0.93
C PRO A 102 -11.52 -13.15 -2.39
N LEU A 103 -10.82 -14.09 -3.02
CA LEU A 103 -10.43 -13.95 -4.43
C LEU A 103 -11.60 -14.19 -5.38
N ALA A 104 -12.50 -15.11 -5.05
CA ALA A 104 -13.72 -15.32 -5.82
C ALA A 104 -14.66 -14.10 -5.76
N GLU A 105 -14.73 -13.42 -4.61
CA GLU A 105 -15.46 -12.16 -4.49
C GLU A 105 -14.84 -11.05 -5.35
N LEU A 106 -13.50 -10.96 -5.38
CA LEU A 106 -12.79 -10.01 -6.22
C LEU A 106 -12.97 -10.34 -7.71
N GLU A 107 -12.85 -11.60 -8.11
CA GLU A 107 -13.09 -12.05 -9.48
C GLU A 107 -14.50 -11.67 -9.96
N LYS A 108 -15.52 -11.91 -9.14
CA LYS A 108 -16.88 -11.50 -9.45
C LYS A 108 -16.98 -9.99 -9.61
N TYR A 109 -16.41 -9.21 -8.69
CA TYR A 109 -16.41 -7.76 -8.76
C TYR A 109 -15.75 -7.23 -10.04
N LEU A 110 -14.62 -7.81 -10.46
CA LEU A 110 -13.91 -7.44 -11.69
C LEU A 110 -14.75 -7.73 -12.94
N ASN A 111 -15.45 -8.86 -12.96
CA ASN A 111 -16.36 -9.24 -14.05
C ASN A 111 -17.59 -8.32 -14.10
N ASP A 112 -18.24 -8.08 -12.96
CA ASP A 112 -19.45 -7.26 -12.87
C ASP A 112 -19.19 -5.81 -13.33
N MET A 113 -18.02 -5.27 -12.99
CA MET A 113 -17.62 -3.89 -13.34
C MET A 113 -16.90 -3.77 -14.68
N GLY A 114 -16.52 -4.88 -15.32
CA GLY A 114 -15.75 -4.87 -16.57
C GLY A 114 -14.38 -4.19 -16.45
N LEU A 115 -13.70 -4.33 -15.31
CA LEU A 115 -12.44 -3.61 -15.02
C LEU A 115 -11.19 -4.37 -15.48
N ALA A 116 -11.31 -5.66 -15.77
CA ALA A 116 -10.18 -6.52 -16.09
C ALA A 116 -10.54 -7.61 -17.10
N VAL A 117 -9.52 -8.12 -17.78
CA VAL A 117 -9.59 -9.24 -18.70
C VAL A 117 -8.60 -10.33 -18.31
N MET A 118 -8.77 -11.52 -18.89
CA MET A 118 -7.90 -12.68 -18.65
C MET A 118 -7.81 -13.02 -17.14
N ILE A 119 -8.94 -12.92 -16.45
CA ILE A 119 -9.04 -13.22 -15.03
C ILE A 119 -8.87 -14.72 -14.83
N ARG A 120 -7.92 -15.11 -13.98
CA ARG A 120 -7.60 -16.52 -13.66
C ARG A 120 -7.39 -16.70 -12.17
N LEU A 121 -8.20 -17.56 -11.57
CA LEU A 121 -8.06 -18.00 -10.18
C LEU A 121 -7.41 -19.38 -10.16
N GLU A 122 -6.22 -19.47 -9.56
CA GLU A 122 -5.40 -20.68 -9.52
C GLU A 122 -5.04 -21.04 -8.07
N GLU A 123 -5.05 -22.34 -7.75
CA GLU A 123 -4.56 -22.87 -6.48
C GLU A 123 -3.07 -23.20 -6.56
N LEU A 124 -2.31 -22.87 -5.51
CA LEU A 124 -0.90 -23.19 -5.41
C LEU A 124 -0.66 -24.49 -4.65
N PHE A 125 -0.11 -25.48 -5.37
CA PHE A 125 0.35 -26.73 -4.77
C PHE A 125 1.88 -26.77 -4.75
N THR A 126 2.45 -26.95 -3.56
CA THR A 126 3.89 -27.17 -3.39
C THR A 126 4.12 -28.47 -2.63
N ARG A 127 5.18 -29.19 -3.00
CA ARG A 127 5.56 -30.44 -2.33
C ARG A 127 7.06 -30.53 -2.21
N GLU A 128 7.52 -30.64 -0.97
CA GLU A 128 8.93 -30.81 -0.67
C GLU A 128 9.40 -32.24 -0.96
N TYR A 129 10.60 -32.36 -1.51
CA TYR A 129 11.24 -33.64 -1.81
C TYR A 129 12.54 -33.78 -1.04
N GLN A 130 12.73 -34.94 -0.41
CA GLN A 130 14.02 -35.34 0.11
C GLN A 130 14.87 -35.89 -1.03
N VAL A 131 16.07 -35.33 -1.22
CA VAL A 131 17.02 -35.77 -2.25
C VAL A 131 18.28 -36.30 -1.58
N LEU A 132 18.36 -37.61 -1.44
CA LEU A 132 19.53 -38.35 -0.96
C LEU A 132 19.78 -39.54 -1.91
N PRO A 133 21.03 -40.00 -2.06
CA PRO A 133 21.33 -41.18 -2.89
C PRO A 133 20.46 -42.37 -2.51
N LEU A 134 19.75 -42.95 -3.49
CA LEU A 134 18.82 -44.09 -3.32
C LEU A 134 17.65 -43.87 -2.33
N ARG A 135 17.41 -42.63 -1.89
CA ARG A 135 16.37 -42.27 -0.91
C ARG A 135 15.58 -41.02 -1.35
N THR A 136 15.40 -40.82 -2.65
CA THR A 136 14.60 -39.73 -3.20
C THR A 136 13.11 -40.02 -3.05
N HIS A 137 12.42 -39.22 -2.23
CA HIS A 137 10.98 -39.36 -2.01
C HIS A 137 10.38 -38.03 -1.55
N PRO A 138 9.09 -37.77 -1.82
CA PRO A 138 8.40 -36.61 -1.25
C PRO A 138 8.27 -36.73 0.26
N HIS A 139 8.25 -35.60 0.96
CA HIS A 139 7.96 -35.58 2.38
C HIS A 139 6.53 -36.11 2.64
N MET A 140 6.37 -36.95 3.68
CA MET A 140 5.08 -37.58 4.01
C MET A 140 4.13 -36.64 4.75
N VAL A 141 4.67 -35.72 5.55
CA VAL A 141 3.87 -34.65 6.17
C VAL A 141 3.85 -33.47 5.21
N THR A 142 2.67 -33.13 4.72
CA THR A 142 2.46 -31.96 3.84
C THR A 142 1.71 -30.89 4.62
N THR A 143 2.21 -29.66 4.59
CA THR A 143 1.37 -28.50 4.87
C THR A 143 0.30 -28.42 3.78
N HIS A 144 -0.93 -28.07 4.16
CA HIS A 144 -2.02 -27.89 3.19
C HIS A 144 -1.71 -26.69 2.27
N SER A 145 -2.43 -26.61 1.14
CA SER A 145 -2.39 -25.58 0.07
C SER A 145 -1.60 -24.30 0.37
N SER A 146 -0.70 -23.90 -0.54
CA SER A 146 0.09 -22.65 -0.41
C SER A 146 -0.74 -21.38 -0.66
N GLY A 147 -2.07 -21.52 -0.71
CA GLY A 147 -3.02 -20.46 -0.97
C GLY A 147 -3.42 -20.41 -2.44
N TYR A 148 -3.99 -19.29 -2.81
CA TYR A 148 -4.60 -19.05 -4.11
C TYR A 148 -4.07 -17.76 -4.71
N ILE A 149 -4.00 -17.70 -6.03
CA ILE A 149 -3.65 -16.49 -6.78
C ILE A 149 -4.76 -16.16 -7.76
N LEU A 150 -5.19 -14.90 -7.75
CA LEU A 150 -5.99 -14.31 -8.81
C LEU A 150 -5.08 -13.45 -9.68
N SER A 151 -4.98 -13.76 -10.96
CA SER A 151 -4.21 -12.97 -11.94
C SER A 151 -5.12 -12.40 -13.01
N PHE A 152 -4.86 -11.16 -13.43
CA PHE A 152 -5.65 -10.48 -14.45
C PHE A 152 -4.90 -9.30 -15.06
N ILE A 153 -5.44 -8.75 -16.14
CA ILE A 153 -4.93 -7.55 -16.81
C ILE A 153 -5.97 -6.44 -16.67
N THR A 154 -5.57 -5.27 -16.18
CA THR A 154 -6.47 -4.11 -16.06
C THR A 154 -6.78 -3.54 -17.44
N ILE A 155 -8.03 -3.10 -17.62
CA ILE A 155 -8.45 -2.40 -18.83
C ILE A 155 -9.04 -1.04 -18.48
N GLU A 156 -9.14 -0.17 -19.49
CA GLU A 156 -9.94 1.04 -19.35
C GLU A 156 -11.40 0.62 -19.21
N ALA A 157 -12.06 1.16 -18.19
CA ALA A 157 -13.49 0.95 -17.99
C ALA A 157 -14.22 1.50 -19.23
N GLY A 158 -14.77 0.59 -20.04
CA GLY A 158 -15.59 0.97 -21.18
C GLY A 158 -16.82 1.72 -20.70
N ARG A 159 -16.95 2.98 -21.13
CA ARG A 159 -18.23 3.71 -21.07
C ARG A 159 -19.30 3.01 -21.89
#